data_AF-A0A7V9JQF3-F1
#
_entry.id   AF-A0A7V9JQF3-F1
#
_cell.length_a   1.000
_cell.length_b   1.000
_cell.length_c   1.000
_cell.angle_alpha   90.00
_cell.angle_beta   90.00
_cell.angle_gamma   90.00
#
_symmetry.space_group_name_H-M   'P 1'
#
loop_
_entity.id
_entity.type
_entity.pdbx_description
1 polymer ?
#
loop_
_entity_poly.entity_id
_entity_poly.type
_entity_poly.pdbx_seq_one_letter_code
_entity_poly.pdbx_strand_id
1 'polypeptide(L)' 'MDCEEEAFELLLIEEADAWFEYLESITEVSELRYHEVEPWAWSRLDQRLLGIRSRRARLEATAV' A
#
# COMPACT_ATOMS: atom_id res chain seq x y z
N MET A 1 3.66 -8.70 -23.66
CA MET A 1 3.07 -8.27 -22.39
C MET A 1 2.55 -6.88 -22.63
N ASP A 2 1.28 -6.64 -22.31
CA ASP A 2 0.65 -5.34 -22.51
C ASP A 2 1.21 -4.33 -21.49
N CYS A 3 1.38 -3.06 -21.86
CA CYS A 3 1.87 -2.03 -20.94
C CYS A 3 0.90 -1.80 -19.77
N GLU A 4 -0.39 -2.06 -19.99
CA GLU A 4 -1.42 -1.96 -18.96
C GLU A 4 -1.33 -3.10 -17.93
N GLU A 5 -1.01 -4.30 -18.40
CA GLU A 5 -0.78 -5.49 -17.56
C GLU A 5 0.47 -5.29 -16.68
N GLU A 6 1.58 -4.82 -17.26
CA GLU A 6 2.81 -4.50 -16.52
C GLU A 6 2.57 -3.38 -15.48
N ALA A 7 1.83 -2.34 -15.85
CA ALA A 7 1.48 -1.26 -14.90
C ALA A 7 0.60 -1.78 -13.75
N PHE A 8 -0.31 -2.71 -14.03
CA PHE A 8 -1.14 -3.33 -13.01
C PHE A 8 -0.31 -4.22 -12.06
N GLU A 9 0.59 -5.04 -12.59
CA GLU A 9 1.50 -5.86 -11.78
C GLU A 9 2.38 -5.00 -10.85
N LEU A 10 2.92 -3.88 -11.34
CA LEU A 10 3.68 -2.94 -10.52
C LEU A 10 2.86 -2.37 -9.35
N LEU A 11 1.57 -2.08 -9.57
CA LEU A 11 0.68 -1.62 -8.51
C LEU A 11 0.40 -2.71 -7.46
N LEU A 12 0.35 -3.99 -7.85
CA LEU A 12 0.23 -5.10 -6.90
C LEU A 12 1.48 -5.26 -6.03
N ILE A 13 2.67 -5.10 -6.62
CA ILE A 13 3.93 -5.11 -5.87
C ILE A 13 3.96 -3.94 -4.88
N GLU A 14 3.60 -2.74 -5.32
CA GLU A 14 3.57 -1.57 -4.44
C GLU A 14 2.57 -1.74 -3.28
N GLU A 15 1.43 -2.39 -3.51
CA GLU A 15 0.46 -2.71 -2.48
C GLU A 15 1.04 -3.70 -1.46
N ALA A 16 1.72 -4.75 -1.93
CA ALA A 16 2.40 -5.70 -1.06
C ALA A 16 3.48 -5.00 -0.21
N ASP A 17 4.34 -4.18 -0.82
CA ASP A 17 5.37 -3.42 -0.12
C ASP A 17 4.78 -2.48 0.94
N ALA A 18 3.63 -1.85 0.67
CA ALA A 18 2.94 -1.01 1.65
C ALA A 18 2.51 -1.80 2.89
N TRP A 19 1.99 -3.02 2.69
CA TRP A 19 1.64 -3.91 3.78
C TRP A 19 2.88 -4.41 4.53
N PHE A 20 3.98 -4.71 3.85
CA PHE A 20 5.25 -5.09 4.49
C PHE A 20 5.81 -3.96 5.35
N GLU A 21 5.85 -2.73 4.84
CA GLU A 21 6.30 -1.56 5.62
C GLU A 21 5.44 -1.35 6.88
N TYR A 22 4.12 -1.52 6.77
CA TYR A 22 3.24 -1.43 7.93
C TYR A 22 3.59 -2.49 8.98
N LEU A 23 3.71 -3.76 8.58
CA LEU A 23 4.04 -4.84 9.50
C LEU A 23 5.42 -4.65 10.13
N GLU A 24 6.44 -4.27 9.35
CA GLU A 24 7.78 -3.97 9.88
C GLU A 24 7.73 -2.84 10.93
N SER A 25 6.93 -1.80 10.69
CA SER A 25 6.84 -0.66 11.62
C SER A 25 6.27 -1.01 12.99
N ILE A 26 5.53 -2.12 13.11
CA ILE A 26 4.88 -2.55 14.36
C ILE A 26 5.43 -3.88 14.93
N THR A 27 6.24 -4.63 14.16
CA THR A 27 6.67 -6.00 14.53
C THR A 27 7.60 -6.02 15.75
N GLU A 28 8.49 -5.03 15.90
CA GLU A 28 9.43 -4.95 17.04
C GLU A 28 8.98 -3.99 18.14
N VAL A 29 7.73 -3.48 18.06
CA VAL A 29 7.19 -2.53 19.02
C VAL A 29 6.62 -3.28 20.22
N SER A 30 7.07 -2.93 21.42
CA SER A 30 6.49 -3.50 22.65
C SER A 30 5.02 -3.09 22.82
N GLU A 31 4.22 -3.92 23.50
CA GLU A 31 2.81 -3.62 23.75
C GLU A 31 2.58 -2.24 24.38
N LEU A 32 3.49 -1.79 25.25
CA LEU A 32 3.45 -0.48 25.89
C LEU A 32 3.58 0.69 24.92
N ARG A 33 4.20 0.51 23.75
CA ARG A 33 4.43 1.58 22.76
C ARG A 33 3.65 1.41 21.48
N TYR A 34 2.94 0.29 21.33
CA TYR A 34 2.13 0.01 20.15
C TYR A 34 1.13 1.14 19.85
N HIS A 35 0.47 1.65 20.89
CA HIS A 35 -0.49 2.75 20.78
C HIS A 35 0.13 4.10 20.34
N GLU A 36 1.45 4.26 20.47
CA GLU A 36 2.17 5.45 20.00
C GLU A 36 2.54 5.33 18.51
N VAL A 37 2.81 4.12 18.04
CA VAL A 37 3.38 3.86 16.70
C VAL A 37 2.33 3.46 15.68
N GLU A 38 1.40 2.58 16.06
CA GLU A 38 0.44 2.01 15.12
C GLU A 38 -0.46 3.04 14.45
N PRO A 39 -1.00 4.09 15.13
CA PRO A 39 -1.89 5.03 14.46
C PRO A 39 -1.23 5.79 13.31
N TRP A 40 0.06 6.11 13.45
CA TRP A 40 0.83 6.74 12.38
C TRP A 40 1.14 5.75 11.25
N ALA A 41 1.54 4.52 11.60
CA ALA A 41 1.78 3.46 10.62
C ALA A 41 0.52 3.14 9.80
N TRP A 42 -0.62 3.03 10.45
CA TRP A 42 -1.93 2.84 9.83
C TRP A 42 -2.29 4.00 8.90
N SER A 43 -2.18 5.24 9.38
CA SER A 43 -2.48 6.42 8.56
C SER A 43 -1.63 6.48 7.29
N ARG A 44 -0.35 6.11 7.40
CA ARG A 44 0.56 6.01 6.25
C ARG A 44 0.12 4.92 5.28
N LEU A 45 -0.21 3.72 5.77
CA LEU A 45 -0.71 2.62 4.96
C LEU A 45 -1.99 3.02 4.21
N ASP A 46 -2.97 3.59 4.91
CA ASP A 46 -4.25 4.00 4.33
C ASP A 46 -4.06 4.98 3.17
N GLN A 47 -3.19 5.99 3.35
CA GLN A 47 -2.86 6.95 2.28
C GLN A 47 -2.20 6.28 1.07
N ARG A 48 -1.30 5.32 1.28
CA ARG A 48 -0.69 4.55 0.18
C ARG A 48 -1.73 3.73 -0.57
N LEU A 49 -2.59 3.01 0.14
CA LEU A 49 -3.65 2.19 -0.45
C LEU A 49 -4.64 3.05 -1.25
N LEU A 50 -5.01 4.23 -0.76
CA LEU A 50 -5.85 5.18 -1.51
C LEU A 50 -5.18 5.63 -2.81
N GLY A 51 -3.88 5.93 -2.78
CA GLY A 51 -3.11 6.29 -3.96
C GLY A 51 -3.01 5.15 -4.98
N ILE A 52 -2.82 3.91 -4.52
CA ILE A 52 -2.80 2.71 -5.37
C ILE A 52 -4.16 2.49 -6.01
N ARG A 53 -5.25 2.50 -5.23
CA ARG A 53 -6.64 2.36 -5.74
C ARG A 53 -6.97 3.41 -6.79
N SER A 54 -6.56 4.65 -6.57
CA SER A 54 -6.76 5.76 -7.54
C SER A 54 -5.98 5.56 -8.84
N ARG A 55 -4.80 4.92 -8.79
CA ARG A 55 -4.03 4.57 -9.99
C ARG A 55 -4.65 3.38 -10.72
N ARG A 56 -5.06 2.33 -10.01
CA ARG A 56 -5.76 1.18 -10.57
C ARG A 56 -7.03 1.60 -11.33
N ALA A 57 -7.87 2.42 -10.71
CA ALA A 57 -9.09 2.93 -11.36
C ALA A 57 -8.80 3.70 -12.65
N ARG A 58 -7.67 4.41 -12.75
CA ARG A 58 -7.27 5.12 -13.98
C ARG A 58 -6.76 4.18 -15.07
N LEU A 59 -6.04 3.12 -14.70
CA LEU A 59 -5.63 2.09 -15.66
C LEU A 59 -6.86 1.36 -16.22
N GLU A 60 -7.77 0.95 -15.35
CA GLU A 60 -9.04 0.30 -15.74
C GLU A 60 -9.89 1.18 -16.65
N ALA A 61 -9.89 2.50 -16.43
CA ALA A 61 -10.62 3.45 -17.28
C ALA A 61 -9.96 3.69 -18.66
N THR A 62 -8.67 3.40 -18.81
CA THR A 62 -7.92 3.62 -20.08
C THR A 62 -7.85 2.35 -20.92
N ALA A 63 -7.97 1.19 -20.30
CA ALA A 63 -8.00 -0.13 -20.94
C ALA A 63 -9.31 -0.44 -21.70
N VAL A 64 -10.25 0.51 -21.77
CA VAL A 64 -11.57 0.43 -22.46
C VAL A 64 -11.52 1.21 -23.77
#